data_AF-A0A9D4MIM1-F1
#
_entry.id   AF-A0A9D4MIM1-F1
#
_cell.length_a   1.000
_cell.length_b   1.000
_cell.length_c   1.000
_cell.angle_alpha   90.00
_cell.angle_beta   90.00
_cell.angle_gamma   90.00
#
_symmetry.space_group_name_H-M   'P 1'
#
loop_
_entity.id
_entity.type
_entity.pdbx_description
1 polymer ?
#
loop_
_entity_poly.entity_id
_entity_poly.type
_entity_poly.pdbx_seq_one_letter_code
_entity_poly.pdbx_strand_id
1 'polypeptide(L)'
;MFCITSFIFIVIASVASVKVTLLPPVRNGTDDVAIIVTPGAEIDGLAYQPLAQAIQAQFPGRLWIALLHDFLLKTPNPPELSEGVNLAKASLQKDGFHGDSFFLAGHSLGGVFVADYGLSNSSALLGVLLWASYLTRPRLLRDYPVPLLTISGDIDGLTRITRIVDTFEELENETVNNPRPTSIMYTDPVIVMPGINHGHFAAGTMPPNVVKHDPPADSDVTPNSAHDTIAWHVTNFLIVTLGQPTEMRLVAFAGLKSAFFQTKNIIQPLSTVKSLDQNTMKVSDSTQRCQILFAGPALANRTQVTDSEISEVEVPFSDPKVYVHDMLAHAQTYTHVVMPFDPVDVSLYPQTPKELQALMVSQDGLHRHMPDIPFEKNNLTCKDANMMLYSLALNKSSTEARQRFTERGSTIKFNDDIVSVSKVTWALSDLDVVYGKNGHLEVTSKTIVSGNTGLQFCKLLSPYRAMEWIYIDSLKRNS
;
A
#
# COMPACT_ATOMS: atom_id res chain seq x y z
N MET A 1 9.24 3.23 29.04
CA MET A 1 10.38 2.34 29.34
C MET A 1 10.12 1.01 28.64
N PHE A 2 10.33 0.99 27.32
CA PHE A 2 10.30 -0.20 26.48
C PHE A 2 11.54 -0.10 25.60
N CYS A 3 12.26 -1.21 25.49
CA CYS A 3 13.60 -1.34 24.95
C CYS A 3 13.73 -0.68 23.57
N ILE A 4 14.50 0.40 23.53
CA ILE A 4 15.16 0.90 22.32
C ILE A 4 16.16 -0.19 21.94
N THR A 5 15.81 -1.07 21.01
CA THR A 5 16.83 -1.82 20.27
C THR A 5 17.50 -0.84 19.33
N SER A 6 18.51 -0.16 19.85
CA SER A 6 19.58 0.40 19.02
C SER A 6 20.05 -0.72 18.10
N PHE A 7 19.96 -0.50 16.79
CA PHE A 7 20.80 -1.21 15.83
C PHE A 7 22.24 -0.84 16.14
N ILE A 8 22.84 -1.55 17.10
CA ILE A 8 24.28 -1.59 17.25
C ILE A 8 24.76 -2.30 15.98
N PHE A 9 25.37 -1.54 15.07
CA PHE A 9 26.29 -2.09 14.08
C PHE A 9 27.44 -2.73 14.85
N ILE A 10 27.25 -3.97 15.29
CA ILE A 10 28.39 -4.81 15.63
C ILE A 10 29.03 -5.08 14.29
N VAL A 11 30.21 -4.50 14.07
CA VAL A 11 31.13 -4.92 13.02
C VAL A 11 31.61 -6.32 13.42
N ILE A 12 30.74 -7.31 13.22
CA ILE A 12 31.16 -8.70 13.14
C ILE A 12 31.93 -8.76 11.82
N ALA A 13 33.21 -9.11 11.87
CA ALA A 13 33.94 -9.49 10.67
C ALA A 13 33.14 -10.62 10.01
N SER A 14 32.35 -10.29 8.97
CA SER A 14 31.48 -11.24 8.31
C SER A 14 32.38 -12.19 7.53
N VAL A 15 32.55 -13.40 8.05
CA VAL A 15 32.84 -14.52 7.17
C VAL A 15 31.55 -14.71 6.39
N ALA A 16 31.54 -14.27 5.13
CA ALA A 16 30.34 -14.29 4.31
C ALA A 16 29.78 -15.70 4.23
N SER A 17 28.50 -15.87 4.61
CA SER A 17 27.83 -17.16 4.47
C SER A 17 27.06 -17.25 3.17
N VAL A 18 26.85 -16.13 2.47
CA VAL A 18 26.12 -16.06 1.20
C VAL A 18 26.73 -16.99 0.14
N LYS A 19 25.86 -17.76 -0.50
CA LYS A 19 26.21 -18.67 -1.60
C LYS A 19 25.35 -18.37 -2.83
N VAL A 20 25.78 -18.95 -3.95
CA VAL A 20 25.11 -18.79 -5.24
C VAL A 20 24.77 -20.16 -5.80
N THR A 21 23.52 -20.33 -6.20
CA THR A 21 23.08 -21.44 -7.05
C THR A 21 22.71 -20.90 -8.42
N LEU A 22 23.35 -21.41 -9.47
CA LEU A 22 23.06 -21.01 -10.84
C LEU A 22 22.02 -21.92 -11.51
N LEU A 23 21.10 -21.30 -12.22
CA LEU A 23 20.19 -21.95 -13.16
C LEU A 23 20.66 -21.58 -14.58
N PRO A 24 21.20 -22.54 -15.35
CA PRO A 24 21.65 -22.28 -16.71
C PRO A 24 20.46 -22.06 -17.65
N PRO A 25 20.65 -21.42 -18.81
CA PRO A 25 19.59 -21.18 -19.77
C PRO A 25 18.94 -22.48 -20.25
N VAL A 26 17.61 -22.49 -20.30
CA VAL A 26 16.82 -23.63 -20.82
C VAL A 26 16.51 -23.50 -22.32
N ARG A 27 16.83 -22.35 -22.92
CA ARG A 27 16.66 -22.06 -24.35
C ARG A 27 17.98 -21.61 -24.97
N ASN A 28 18.10 -21.87 -26.28
CA ASN A 28 19.21 -21.38 -27.08
C ASN A 28 18.96 -19.94 -27.55
N GLY A 29 20.03 -19.24 -27.93
CA GLY A 29 20.00 -17.83 -28.34
C GLY A 29 21.43 -17.31 -28.53
N THR A 30 21.57 -16.07 -28.99
CA THR A 30 22.88 -15.44 -29.22
C THR A 30 23.29 -14.50 -28.09
N ASP A 31 22.32 -13.87 -27.41
CA ASP A 31 22.58 -12.92 -26.34
C ASP A 31 22.30 -13.57 -24.98
N ASP A 32 23.28 -13.47 -24.09
CA ASP A 32 23.14 -13.92 -22.70
C ASP A 32 22.52 -12.80 -21.85
N VAL A 33 21.47 -13.13 -21.10
CA VAL A 33 20.82 -12.25 -20.11
C VAL A 33 20.94 -12.92 -18.74
N ALA A 34 21.18 -12.15 -17.68
CA ALA A 34 21.25 -12.67 -16.32
C ALA A 34 20.28 -11.94 -15.36
N ILE A 35 19.67 -12.69 -14.45
CA ILE A 35 18.99 -12.15 -13.25
C ILE A 35 19.71 -12.68 -12.02
N ILE A 36 20.07 -11.81 -11.09
CA ILE A 36 20.52 -12.19 -9.75
C ILE A 36 19.34 -11.97 -8.79
N VAL A 37 18.98 -12.98 -8.01
CA VAL A 37 17.79 -12.98 -7.14
C VAL A 37 18.21 -12.97 -5.68
N THR A 38 17.69 -11.98 -4.95
CA THR A 38 17.89 -11.81 -3.51
C THR A 38 16.61 -12.21 -2.75
N PRO A 39 16.69 -13.10 -1.75
CA PRO A 39 15.52 -13.56 -0.99
C PRO A 39 14.97 -12.47 -0.06
N GLY A 40 13.76 -12.71 0.45
CA GLY A 40 13.19 -11.97 1.57
C GLY A 40 13.81 -12.35 2.92
N ALA A 41 13.28 -11.77 4.00
CA ALA A 41 13.72 -12.10 5.35
C ALA A 41 13.26 -13.51 5.78
N GLU A 42 14.14 -14.21 6.51
CA GLU A 42 13.90 -15.53 7.11
C GLU A 42 13.53 -16.66 6.13
N ILE A 43 13.76 -16.48 4.82
CA ILE A 43 13.47 -17.46 3.77
C ILE A 43 14.73 -17.78 2.96
N ASP A 44 14.88 -19.06 2.61
CA ASP A 44 16.03 -19.51 1.84
C ASP A 44 15.93 -19.07 0.37
N GLY A 45 17.04 -18.65 -0.23
CA GLY A 45 17.09 -18.23 -1.64
C GLY A 45 16.70 -19.32 -2.63
N LEU A 46 16.86 -20.59 -2.28
CA LEU A 46 16.42 -21.72 -3.12
C LEU A 46 14.90 -21.84 -3.20
N ALA A 47 14.15 -21.22 -2.27
CA ALA A 47 12.69 -21.16 -2.34
C ALA A 47 12.19 -20.44 -3.60
N TYR A 48 13.01 -19.58 -4.22
CA TYR A 48 12.66 -18.84 -5.44
C TYR A 48 12.93 -19.63 -6.73
N GLN A 49 13.51 -20.83 -6.64
CA GLN A 49 13.83 -21.64 -7.81
C GLN A 49 12.62 -21.91 -8.72
N PRO A 50 11.42 -22.28 -8.21
CA PRO A 50 10.27 -22.52 -9.08
C PRO A 50 9.82 -21.27 -9.87
N LEU A 51 9.83 -20.09 -9.23
CA LEU A 51 9.55 -18.84 -9.92
C LEU A 51 10.63 -18.53 -10.97
N ALA A 52 11.90 -18.71 -10.62
CA ALA A 52 13.02 -18.53 -11.55
C ALA A 52 12.89 -19.44 -12.78
N GLN A 53 12.53 -20.70 -12.58
CA GLN A 53 12.28 -21.66 -13.68
C GLN A 53 11.08 -21.24 -14.54
N ALA A 54 10.00 -20.73 -13.95
CA ALA A 54 8.87 -20.19 -14.71
C ALA A 54 9.29 -18.99 -15.58
N ILE A 55 10.12 -18.09 -15.07
CA ILE A 55 10.69 -16.98 -15.84
C ILE A 55 11.55 -17.51 -17.00
N GLN A 56 12.46 -18.46 -16.75
CA GLN A 56 13.28 -19.06 -17.81
C GLN A 56 12.45 -19.78 -18.88
N ALA A 57 11.36 -20.44 -18.47
CA ALA A 57 10.48 -21.14 -19.39
C ALA A 57 9.75 -20.18 -20.34
N GLN A 58 9.42 -18.96 -19.88
CA GLN A 58 8.68 -17.97 -20.67
C GLN A 58 9.60 -17.03 -21.46
N PHE A 59 10.80 -16.73 -20.96
CA PHE A 59 11.74 -15.86 -21.65
C PHE A 59 12.22 -16.49 -22.97
N PRO A 60 12.24 -15.77 -24.10
CA PRO A 60 12.51 -16.35 -25.42
C PRO A 60 14.00 -16.64 -25.71
N GLY A 61 14.93 -16.09 -24.92
CA GLY A 61 16.37 -16.18 -25.16
C GLY A 61 17.14 -16.93 -24.07
N ARG A 62 18.48 -16.74 -24.05
CA ARG A 62 19.36 -17.35 -23.05
C ARG A 62 19.32 -16.57 -21.75
N LEU A 63 18.47 -17.01 -20.83
CA LEU A 63 18.35 -16.41 -19.49
C LEU A 63 19.07 -17.26 -18.44
N TRP A 64 20.12 -16.72 -17.86
CA TRP A 64 20.77 -17.22 -16.66
C TRP A 64 20.07 -16.64 -15.42
N ILE A 65 19.91 -17.45 -14.38
CA ILE A 65 19.43 -16.94 -13.09
C ILE A 65 20.36 -17.40 -11.97
N ALA A 66 20.83 -16.48 -11.15
CA ALA A 66 21.64 -16.74 -9.98
C ALA A 66 20.79 -16.51 -8.71
N LEU A 67 20.57 -17.55 -7.93
CA LEU A 67 19.87 -17.46 -6.64
C LEU A 67 20.89 -17.24 -5.53
N LEU A 68 20.78 -16.12 -4.83
CA LEU A 68 21.57 -15.85 -3.62
C LEU A 68 20.90 -16.52 -2.43
N HIS A 69 21.63 -17.31 -1.66
CA HIS A 69 21.10 -18.01 -0.48
C HIS A 69 22.12 -18.08 0.65
N ASP A 70 21.78 -18.74 1.76
CA ASP A 70 22.64 -18.88 2.94
C ASP A 70 23.11 -17.55 3.57
N PHE A 71 22.32 -16.47 3.44
CA PHE A 71 22.58 -15.23 4.18
C PHE A 71 22.60 -15.47 5.70
N LEU A 72 23.40 -14.70 6.42
CA LEU A 72 23.46 -14.77 7.88
C LEU A 72 22.05 -14.55 8.46
N LEU A 73 21.65 -15.41 9.40
CA LEU A 73 20.29 -15.43 9.98
C LEU A 73 19.16 -15.63 8.95
N LYS A 74 19.46 -16.11 7.73
CA LYS A 74 18.53 -16.24 6.61
C LYS A 74 17.87 -14.93 6.21
N THR A 75 18.55 -13.80 6.41
CA THR A 75 18.00 -12.48 6.11
C THR A 75 19.02 -11.68 5.32
N PRO A 76 18.64 -11.14 4.15
CA PRO A 76 19.56 -10.34 3.35
C PRO A 76 20.05 -9.12 4.15
N ASN A 77 21.25 -8.66 3.85
CA ASN A 77 21.81 -7.44 4.40
C ASN A 77 22.77 -6.80 3.38
N PRO A 78 23.03 -5.47 3.45
CA PRO A 78 23.79 -4.79 2.41
C PRO A 78 25.22 -5.33 2.18
N PRO A 79 26.02 -5.66 3.21
CA PRO A 79 27.34 -6.27 3.02
C PRO A 79 27.30 -7.60 2.28
N GLU A 80 26.51 -8.56 2.75
CA GLU A 80 26.41 -9.88 2.10
C GLU A 80 25.72 -9.81 0.74
N LEU A 81 24.82 -8.86 0.50
CA LEU A 81 24.24 -8.63 -0.83
C LEU A 81 25.33 -8.25 -1.83
N SER A 82 26.20 -7.30 -1.46
CA SER A 82 27.29 -6.84 -2.35
C SER A 82 28.25 -7.98 -2.68
N GLU A 83 28.58 -8.81 -1.69
CA GLU A 83 29.41 -10.00 -1.89
C GLU A 83 28.71 -11.07 -2.72
N GLY A 84 27.45 -11.37 -2.43
CA GLY A 84 26.64 -12.33 -3.17
C GLY A 84 26.52 -11.96 -4.65
N VAL A 85 26.33 -10.67 -4.96
CA VAL A 85 26.33 -10.16 -6.34
C VAL A 85 27.68 -10.39 -7.02
N ASN A 86 28.80 -10.12 -6.33
CA ASN A 86 30.14 -10.36 -6.89
C ASN A 86 30.40 -11.86 -7.13
N LEU A 87 30.03 -12.72 -6.18
CA LEU A 87 30.11 -14.18 -6.33
C LEU A 87 29.24 -14.67 -7.49
N ALA A 88 28.03 -14.13 -7.64
CA ALA A 88 27.13 -14.51 -8.71
C ALA A 88 27.69 -14.12 -10.08
N LYS A 89 28.25 -12.91 -10.22
CA LYS A 89 28.95 -12.50 -11.45
C LYS A 89 30.11 -13.43 -11.79
N ALA A 90 30.95 -13.77 -10.80
CA ALA A 90 32.07 -14.67 -11.01
C ALA A 90 31.62 -16.08 -11.43
N SER A 91 30.59 -16.62 -10.79
CA SER A 91 30.01 -17.92 -11.14
C SER A 91 29.39 -17.90 -12.55
N LEU A 92 28.64 -16.85 -12.89
CA LEU A 92 28.05 -16.67 -14.22
C LEU A 92 29.13 -16.68 -15.31
N GLN A 93 30.17 -15.86 -15.15
CA GLN A 93 31.29 -15.79 -16.11
C GLN A 93 32.01 -17.13 -16.25
N LYS A 94 32.24 -17.82 -15.12
CA LYS A 94 32.87 -19.16 -15.10
C LYS A 94 32.07 -20.20 -15.89
N ASP A 95 30.74 -20.13 -15.83
CA ASP A 95 29.84 -21.10 -16.47
C ASP A 95 29.44 -20.70 -17.90
N GLY A 96 30.00 -19.61 -18.43
CA GLY A 96 29.87 -19.22 -19.84
C GLY A 96 28.82 -18.15 -20.13
N PHE A 97 28.47 -17.32 -19.14
CA PHE A 97 27.77 -16.05 -19.37
C PHE A 97 28.76 -15.01 -19.91
N HIS A 98 28.46 -14.40 -21.06
CA HIS A 98 29.36 -13.44 -21.72
C HIS A 98 28.97 -11.96 -21.51
N GLY A 99 27.94 -11.66 -20.74
CA GLY A 99 27.49 -10.29 -20.49
C GLY A 99 28.24 -9.60 -19.33
N ASP A 100 28.21 -8.26 -19.33
CA ASP A 100 28.80 -7.43 -18.26
C ASP A 100 27.75 -6.84 -17.30
N SER A 101 26.49 -6.76 -17.76
CA SER A 101 25.36 -6.19 -17.01
C SER A 101 24.27 -7.24 -16.78
N PHE A 102 23.51 -7.08 -15.70
CA PHE A 102 22.49 -8.03 -15.27
C PHE A 102 21.27 -7.31 -14.69
N PHE A 103 20.17 -8.02 -14.56
CA PHE A 103 19.03 -7.58 -13.77
C PHE A 103 19.19 -8.01 -12.31
N LEU A 104 18.78 -7.18 -11.37
CA LEU A 104 18.82 -7.49 -9.95
C LEU A 104 17.41 -7.53 -9.37
N ALA A 105 16.97 -8.69 -8.93
CA ALA A 105 15.66 -8.92 -8.35
C ALA A 105 15.75 -9.12 -6.84
N GLY A 106 14.73 -8.66 -6.11
CA GLY A 106 14.65 -8.85 -4.67
C GLY A 106 13.20 -8.98 -4.22
N HIS A 107 12.94 -9.96 -3.35
CA HIS A 107 11.63 -10.15 -2.72
C HIS A 107 11.56 -9.49 -1.34
N SER A 108 10.44 -8.85 -1.00
CA SER A 108 10.19 -8.31 0.34
C SER A 108 11.34 -7.40 0.81
N LEU A 109 11.97 -7.70 1.94
CA LEU A 109 13.17 -7.01 2.44
C LEU A 109 14.36 -7.05 1.45
N GLY A 110 14.54 -8.16 0.72
CA GLY A 110 15.56 -8.24 -0.34
C GLY A 110 15.31 -7.20 -1.43
N GLY A 111 14.04 -6.95 -1.77
CA GLY A 111 13.62 -5.88 -2.68
C GLY A 111 14.08 -4.48 -2.23
N VAL A 112 13.96 -4.19 -0.92
CA VAL A 112 14.43 -2.92 -0.34
C VAL A 112 15.94 -2.76 -0.50
N PHE A 113 16.71 -3.82 -0.25
CA PHE A 113 18.18 -3.76 -0.37
C PHE A 113 18.66 -3.72 -1.82
N VAL A 114 18.01 -4.43 -2.75
CA VAL A 114 18.40 -4.33 -4.17
C VAL A 114 18.03 -2.98 -4.78
N ALA A 115 16.95 -2.34 -4.29
CA ALA A 115 16.63 -0.96 -4.66
C ALA A 115 17.73 0.01 -4.20
N ASP A 116 18.28 -0.16 -3.00
CA ASP A 116 19.41 0.64 -2.53
C ASP A 116 20.71 0.36 -3.27
N TYR A 117 21.00 -0.92 -3.51
CA TYR A 117 22.15 -1.34 -4.29
C TYR A 117 22.15 -0.71 -5.69
N GLY A 118 20.99 -0.65 -6.34
CA GLY A 118 20.83 -0.10 -7.69
C GLY A 118 21.11 1.40 -7.80
N LEU A 119 20.93 2.17 -6.72
CA LEU A 119 21.30 3.59 -6.70
C LEU A 119 22.82 3.80 -6.80
N SER A 120 23.60 2.92 -6.15
CA SER A 120 25.06 3.07 -6.08
C SER A 120 25.80 2.32 -7.18
N ASN A 121 25.13 1.40 -7.89
CA ASN A 121 25.75 0.48 -8.84
C ASN A 121 25.02 0.42 -10.19
N SER A 122 24.32 1.50 -10.57
CA SER A 122 23.46 1.56 -11.76
C SER A 122 24.16 1.17 -13.07
N SER A 123 25.46 1.47 -13.21
CA SER A 123 26.23 1.15 -14.43
C SER A 123 26.37 -0.36 -14.70
N ALA A 124 26.25 -1.20 -13.67
CA ALA A 124 26.32 -2.66 -13.81
C ALA A 124 24.93 -3.30 -14.01
N LEU A 125 23.85 -2.52 -13.97
CA LEU A 125 22.49 -3.03 -13.96
C LEU A 125 21.74 -2.70 -15.26
N LEU A 126 21.04 -3.70 -15.80
CA LEU A 126 20.06 -3.52 -16.88
C LEU A 126 18.71 -3.05 -16.34
N GLY A 127 18.43 -3.35 -15.07
CA GLY A 127 17.22 -2.96 -14.37
C GLY A 127 17.09 -3.64 -13.01
N VAL A 128 16.14 -3.19 -12.20
CA VAL A 128 15.81 -3.75 -10.89
C VAL A 128 14.38 -4.28 -10.87
N LEU A 129 14.17 -5.41 -10.19
CA LEU A 129 12.85 -6.03 -10.04
C LEU A 129 12.48 -6.14 -8.56
N LEU A 130 11.45 -5.42 -8.15
CA LEU A 130 10.91 -5.40 -6.80
C LEU A 130 9.71 -6.36 -6.73
N TRP A 131 9.93 -7.52 -6.13
CA TRP A 131 8.93 -8.57 -5.98
C TRP A 131 8.27 -8.46 -4.61
N ALA A 132 6.98 -8.15 -4.56
CA ALA A 132 6.27 -7.82 -3.31
C ALA A 132 7.10 -6.86 -2.44
N SER A 133 7.63 -5.81 -3.05
CA SER A 133 8.50 -4.81 -2.45
C SER A 133 8.29 -3.45 -3.11
N TYR A 134 9.02 -2.43 -2.68
CA TYR A 134 8.77 -1.03 -3.03
C TYR A 134 10.03 -0.18 -2.89
N LEU A 135 10.06 0.97 -3.57
CA LEU A 135 11.04 2.02 -3.28
C LEU A 135 10.71 2.67 -1.95
N THR A 136 11.67 2.70 -1.02
CA THR A 136 11.49 3.37 0.26
C THR A 136 11.43 4.89 0.09
N ARG A 137 10.54 5.54 0.84
CA ARG A 137 10.42 7.01 0.86
C ARG A 137 11.75 7.63 1.35
N PRO A 138 12.14 8.81 0.83
CA PRO A 138 11.42 9.68 -0.10
C PRO A 138 11.73 9.43 -1.59
N ARG A 139 12.19 8.23 -1.97
CA ARG A 139 12.59 7.95 -3.36
C ARG A 139 11.38 7.95 -4.29
N LEU A 140 11.55 8.52 -5.47
CA LEU A 140 10.56 8.62 -6.54
C LEU A 140 10.92 7.66 -7.68
N LEU A 141 9.90 7.07 -8.32
CA LEU A 141 10.05 6.23 -9.51
C LEU A 141 10.84 6.95 -10.60
N ARG A 142 10.47 8.21 -10.86
CA ARG A 142 11.03 8.98 -11.99
C ARG A 142 12.53 9.23 -11.86
N ASP A 143 13.05 9.24 -10.63
CA ASP A 143 14.43 9.57 -10.28
C ASP A 143 15.31 8.31 -10.15
N TYR A 144 14.72 7.12 -10.27
CA TYR A 144 15.46 5.87 -10.16
C TYR A 144 16.36 5.66 -11.40
N PRO A 145 17.65 5.30 -11.24
CA PRO A 145 18.66 5.47 -12.30
C PRO A 145 18.66 4.39 -13.38
N VAL A 146 17.90 3.32 -13.20
CA VAL A 146 17.78 2.18 -14.14
C VAL A 146 16.31 1.76 -14.25
N PRO A 147 15.88 1.08 -15.32
CA PRO A 147 14.52 0.55 -15.43
C PRO A 147 14.10 -0.24 -14.19
N LEU A 148 12.88 -0.01 -13.70
CA LEU A 148 12.39 -0.58 -12.44
C LEU A 148 11.03 -1.28 -12.58
N LEU A 149 11.00 -2.60 -12.39
CA LEU A 149 9.74 -3.33 -12.28
C LEU A 149 9.30 -3.39 -10.82
N THR A 150 8.12 -2.88 -10.48
CA THR A 150 7.48 -3.10 -9.18
C THR A 150 6.26 -3.99 -9.36
N ILE A 151 6.24 -5.16 -8.72
CA ILE A 151 5.10 -6.08 -8.78
C ILE A 151 4.66 -6.51 -7.38
N SER A 152 3.35 -6.52 -7.14
CA SER A 152 2.76 -6.99 -5.88
C SER A 152 1.42 -7.68 -6.12
N GLY A 153 0.91 -8.37 -5.10
CA GLY A 153 -0.44 -8.93 -5.09
C GLY A 153 -1.47 -7.97 -4.48
N ASP A 154 -2.74 -8.09 -4.86
CA ASP A 154 -3.81 -7.25 -4.29
C ASP A 154 -4.20 -7.64 -2.85
N ILE A 155 -3.82 -8.84 -2.41
CA ILE A 155 -4.02 -9.37 -1.06
C ILE A 155 -2.70 -9.61 -0.32
N ASP A 156 -1.61 -8.98 -0.76
CA ASP A 156 -0.33 -9.01 -0.03
C ASP A 156 -0.46 -8.32 1.33
N GLY A 157 -0.29 -9.08 2.41
CA GLY A 157 -0.44 -8.58 3.77
C GLY A 157 0.77 -7.85 4.36
N LEU A 158 1.92 -7.90 3.68
CA LEU A 158 3.19 -7.33 4.14
C LEU A 158 3.59 -6.13 3.28
N THR A 159 3.48 -6.22 1.96
CA THR A 159 3.55 -5.11 1.00
C THR A 159 2.14 -4.73 0.60
N ARG A 160 1.43 -4.14 1.59
CA ARG A 160 0.02 -3.81 1.51
C ARG A 160 -0.30 -3.03 0.24
N ILE A 161 -1.44 -3.35 -0.38
CA ILE A 161 -1.90 -2.67 -1.60
C ILE A 161 -1.94 -1.15 -1.44
N THR A 162 -2.28 -0.63 -0.26
CA THR A 162 -2.28 0.80 0.08
C THR A 162 -0.92 1.47 -0.06
N ARG A 163 0.19 0.75 0.14
CA ARG A 163 1.55 1.23 -0.14
C ARG A 163 1.83 1.30 -1.64
N ILE A 164 1.25 0.39 -2.42
CA ILE A 164 1.39 0.33 -3.88
C ILE A 164 0.50 1.39 -4.56
N VAL A 165 -0.65 1.76 -3.96
CA VAL A 165 -1.48 2.89 -4.41
C VAL A 165 -0.64 4.15 -4.60
N ASP A 166 0.18 4.51 -3.60
CA ASP A 166 1.03 5.72 -3.68
C ASP A 166 1.99 5.66 -4.88
N THR A 167 2.67 4.51 -5.07
CA THR A 167 3.63 4.30 -6.16
C THR A 167 2.93 4.28 -7.53
N PHE A 168 1.70 3.74 -7.61
CA PHE A 168 0.94 3.72 -8.86
C PHE A 168 0.37 5.10 -9.22
N GLU A 169 -0.10 5.87 -8.25
CA GLU A 169 -0.54 7.26 -8.46
C GLU A 169 0.62 8.13 -8.98
N GLU A 170 1.84 7.90 -8.46
CA GLU A 170 3.06 8.50 -9.02
C GLU A 170 3.24 8.10 -10.50
N LEU A 171 3.17 6.80 -10.81
CA LEU A 171 3.29 6.30 -12.18
C LEU A 171 2.25 6.91 -13.13
N GLU A 172 0.98 7.00 -12.71
CA GLU A 172 -0.09 7.61 -13.51
C GLU A 172 0.17 9.08 -13.78
N ASN A 173 0.56 9.82 -12.74
CA ASN A 173 0.89 11.24 -12.85
C ASN A 173 2.06 11.46 -13.81
N GLU A 174 3.13 10.69 -13.69
CA GLU A 174 4.30 10.78 -14.56
C GLU A 174 3.97 10.37 -16.02
N THR A 175 3.11 9.37 -16.21
CA THR A 175 2.65 8.94 -17.53
C THR A 175 1.91 10.05 -18.28
N VAL A 176 1.13 10.87 -17.57
CA VAL A 176 0.32 11.95 -18.16
C VAL A 176 1.12 13.24 -18.27
N ASN A 177 1.84 13.62 -17.20
CA ASN A 177 2.41 14.95 -17.05
C ASN A 177 3.89 15.06 -17.45
N ASN A 178 4.62 13.94 -17.56
CA ASN A 178 6.04 13.91 -17.91
C ASN A 178 6.34 12.87 -19.01
N PRO A 179 5.75 13.01 -20.22
CA PRO A 179 5.90 12.02 -21.28
C PRO A 179 7.36 11.84 -21.72
N ARG A 180 7.81 10.59 -21.74
CA ARG A 180 9.13 10.14 -22.22
C ARG A 180 9.01 9.48 -23.60
N PRO A 181 10.09 9.39 -24.41
CA PRO A 181 10.06 8.70 -25.70
C PRO A 181 9.57 7.26 -25.60
N THR A 182 9.96 6.55 -24.56
CA THR A 182 9.29 5.34 -24.09
C THR A 182 8.61 5.68 -22.77
N SER A 183 7.28 5.54 -22.73
CA SER A 183 6.48 5.91 -21.55
C SER A 183 6.98 5.20 -20.28
N ILE A 184 6.89 5.89 -19.14
CA ILE A 184 7.27 5.37 -17.84
C ILE A 184 6.47 4.11 -17.46
N MET A 185 5.23 3.95 -17.96
CA MET A 185 4.47 2.69 -17.78
C MET A 185 5.13 1.45 -18.40
N TYR A 186 6.16 1.63 -19.24
CA TYR A 186 6.92 0.54 -19.84
C TYR A 186 8.35 0.43 -19.28
N THR A 187 8.95 1.55 -18.86
CA THR A 187 10.30 1.55 -18.28
C THR A 187 10.29 1.27 -16.79
N ASP A 188 9.27 1.74 -16.08
CA ASP A 188 9.14 1.65 -14.63
C ASP A 188 7.74 1.15 -14.20
N PRO A 189 7.25 0.02 -14.78
CA PRO A 189 5.89 -0.45 -14.53
C PRO A 189 5.65 -0.84 -13.06
N VAL A 190 4.49 -0.43 -12.55
CA VAL A 190 3.93 -0.84 -11.26
C VAL A 190 2.71 -1.72 -11.53
N ILE A 191 2.76 -2.98 -11.09
CA ILE A 191 1.76 -3.99 -11.42
C ILE A 191 1.20 -4.64 -10.16
N VAL A 192 -0.13 -4.67 -10.05
CA VAL A 192 -0.85 -5.41 -9.00
C VAL A 192 -1.58 -6.60 -9.62
N MET A 193 -1.37 -7.79 -9.06
CA MET A 193 -1.93 -9.04 -9.54
C MET A 193 -3.07 -9.52 -8.62
N PRO A 194 -4.25 -9.87 -9.15
CA PRO A 194 -5.39 -10.28 -8.35
C PRO A 194 -5.18 -11.67 -7.72
N GLY A 195 -5.57 -11.81 -6.46
CA GLY A 195 -5.56 -13.07 -5.69
C GLY A 195 -4.17 -13.57 -5.31
N ILE A 196 -3.11 -12.83 -5.67
CA ILE A 196 -1.74 -13.13 -5.28
C ILE A 196 -1.46 -12.49 -3.92
N ASN A 197 -0.78 -13.22 -3.02
CA ASN A 197 -0.35 -12.73 -1.71
C ASN A 197 1.18 -12.64 -1.63
N HIS A 198 1.72 -12.23 -0.47
CA HIS A 198 3.15 -12.02 -0.29
C HIS A 198 3.99 -13.29 -0.50
N GLY A 199 3.47 -14.43 -0.02
CA GLY A 199 4.16 -15.72 -0.04
C GLY A 199 4.30 -16.33 -1.43
N HIS A 200 3.44 -15.99 -2.38
CA HIS A 200 3.41 -16.56 -3.74
C HIS A 200 4.63 -16.25 -4.62
N PHE A 201 5.55 -15.42 -4.17
CA PHE A 201 6.82 -15.19 -4.87
C PHE A 201 7.88 -16.26 -4.56
N ALA A 202 7.62 -17.12 -3.58
CA ALA A 202 8.51 -18.19 -3.15
C ALA A 202 7.74 -19.50 -2.95
N ALA A 203 8.47 -20.62 -2.96
CA ALA A 203 7.93 -21.94 -2.73
C ALA A 203 8.22 -22.45 -1.30
N GLY A 204 7.53 -23.51 -0.91
CA GLY A 204 7.75 -24.17 0.37
C GLY A 204 7.09 -23.48 1.55
N THR A 205 7.60 -23.72 2.75
CA THR A 205 7.03 -23.19 4.00
C THR A 205 7.43 -21.74 4.19
N MET A 206 6.44 -20.86 4.32
CA MET A 206 6.66 -19.44 4.55
C MET A 206 7.10 -19.14 5.99
N PRO A 207 7.91 -18.08 6.22
CA PRO A 207 8.33 -17.66 7.56
C PRO A 207 7.14 -17.33 8.47
N PRO A 208 7.27 -17.47 9.81
CA PRO A 208 6.18 -17.19 10.75
C PRO A 208 5.60 -15.78 10.61
N ASN A 209 6.43 -14.77 10.34
CA ASN A 209 5.97 -13.40 10.13
C ASN A 209 5.05 -13.29 8.89
N VAL A 210 5.40 -13.97 7.80
CA VAL A 210 4.57 -14.04 6.59
C VAL A 210 3.27 -14.78 6.90
N VAL A 211 3.33 -15.96 7.52
CA VAL A 211 2.14 -16.75 7.88
C VAL A 211 1.15 -15.98 8.76
N LYS A 212 1.65 -15.14 9.66
CA LYS A 212 0.84 -14.33 10.57
C LYS A 212 0.15 -13.16 9.87
N HIS A 213 0.84 -12.52 8.93
CA HIS A 213 0.40 -11.24 8.38
C HIS A 213 -0.14 -11.32 6.95
N ASP A 214 0.11 -12.39 6.22
CA ASP A 214 -0.31 -12.56 4.84
C ASP A 214 -1.68 -13.27 4.78
N PRO A 215 -2.72 -12.62 4.21
CA PRO A 215 -3.99 -13.27 3.94
C PRO A 215 -3.82 -14.56 3.14
N PRO A 216 -4.65 -15.59 3.40
CA PRO A 216 -4.71 -16.74 2.50
C PRO A 216 -5.07 -16.29 1.09
N ALA A 217 -4.37 -16.84 0.10
CA ALA A 217 -4.68 -16.64 -1.29
C ALA A 217 -6.14 -16.98 -1.63
N ASP A 218 -6.62 -16.48 -2.78
CA ASP A 218 -7.88 -16.98 -3.33
C ASP A 218 -7.71 -18.43 -3.77
N SER A 219 -8.79 -19.21 -3.67
CA SER A 219 -8.72 -20.67 -3.84
C SER A 219 -8.32 -21.13 -5.25
N ASP A 220 -8.52 -20.27 -6.25
CA ASP A 220 -8.17 -20.48 -7.65
C ASP A 220 -6.73 -20.06 -7.98
N VAL A 221 -6.05 -19.35 -7.07
CA VAL A 221 -4.63 -18.96 -7.23
C VAL A 221 -3.74 -19.99 -6.54
N THR A 222 -3.25 -20.94 -7.34
CA THR A 222 -2.23 -21.91 -6.90
C THR A 222 -0.82 -21.29 -6.94
N PRO A 223 0.17 -21.85 -6.23
CA PRO A 223 1.56 -21.40 -6.34
C PRO A 223 2.10 -21.43 -7.78
N ASN A 224 1.74 -22.44 -8.57
CA ASN A 224 2.19 -22.55 -9.97
C ASN A 224 1.57 -21.45 -10.85
N SER A 225 0.26 -21.25 -10.76
CA SER A 225 -0.42 -20.20 -11.54
C SER A 225 0.05 -18.79 -11.14
N ALA A 226 0.37 -18.60 -9.84
CA ALA A 226 0.96 -17.36 -9.36
C ALA A 226 2.36 -17.15 -9.96
N HIS A 227 3.24 -18.16 -9.90
CA HIS A 227 4.56 -18.10 -10.52
C HIS A 227 4.49 -17.86 -12.03
N ASP A 228 3.54 -18.48 -12.75
CA ASP A 228 3.35 -18.26 -14.18
C ASP A 228 2.95 -16.82 -14.50
N THR A 229 2.06 -16.23 -13.69
CA THR A 229 1.61 -14.85 -13.85
C THR A 229 2.75 -13.86 -13.54
N ILE A 230 3.47 -14.08 -12.43
CA ILE A 230 4.64 -13.27 -12.05
C ILE A 230 5.70 -13.35 -13.15
N ALA A 231 6.00 -14.56 -13.64
CA ALA A 231 6.97 -14.79 -14.70
C ALA A 231 6.60 -14.12 -16.02
N TRP A 232 5.31 -14.04 -16.34
CA TRP A 232 4.82 -13.35 -17.53
C TRP A 232 5.10 -11.84 -17.48
N HIS A 233 4.80 -11.20 -16.34
CA HIS A 233 5.07 -9.78 -16.14
C HIS A 233 6.58 -9.47 -16.17
N VAL A 234 7.38 -10.29 -15.47
CA VAL A 234 8.84 -10.19 -15.50
C VAL A 234 9.35 -10.32 -16.93
N THR A 235 8.92 -11.34 -17.67
CA THR A 235 9.37 -11.59 -19.04
C THR A 235 9.05 -10.43 -19.98
N ASN A 236 7.85 -9.86 -19.91
CA ASN A 236 7.48 -8.70 -20.73
C ASN A 236 8.37 -7.48 -20.43
N PHE A 237 8.65 -7.23 -19.14
CA PHE A 237 9.56 -6.16 -18.73
C PHE A 237 10.99 -6.36 -19.27
N LEU A 238 11.53 -7.58 -19.17
CA LEU A 238 12.85 -7.91 -19.71
C LEU A 238 12.91 -7.69 -21.23
N ILE A 239 11.92 -8.17 -21.98
CA ILE A 239 11.84 -8.03 -23.44
C ILE A 239 11.82 -6.56 -23.86
N VAL A 240 11.03 -5.72 -23.19
CA VAL A 240 10.94 -4.28 -23.49
C VAL A 240 12.25 -3.57 -23.15
N THR A 241 12.85 -3.89 -22.01
CA THR A 241 14.09 -3.27 -21.52
C THR A 241 15.28 -3.59 -22.41
N LEU A 242 15.40 -4.86 -22.82
CA LEU A 242 16.50 -5.33 -23.69
C LEU A 242 16.36 -4.89 -25.15
N GLY A 243 15.20 -4.34 -25.55
CA GLY A 243 14.97 -3.96 -26.95
C GLY A 243 14.99 -5.15 -27.91
N GLN A 244 14.48 -6.31 -27.48
CA GLN A 244 14.37 -7.54 -28.26
C GLN A 244 13.66 -7.32 -29.63
N PRO A 245 13.76 -8.26 -30.59
CA PRO A 245 13.16 -8.14 -31.92
C PRO A 245 11.72 -7.62 -31.92
N THR A 246 11.39 -6.80 -32.93
CA THR A 246 10.17 -5.98 -32.99
C THR A 246 8.89 -6.75 -32.66
N GLU A 247 8.71 -7.96 -33.19
CA GLU A 247 7.49 -8.76 -32.97
C GLU A 247 7.28 -9.13 -31.50
N MET A 248 8.32 -9.65 -30.84
CA MET A 248 8.28 -9.98 -29.40
C MET A 248 8.06 -8.72 -28.56
N ARG A 249 8.71 -7.63 -28.95
CA ARG A 249 8.59 -6.35 -28.25
C ARG A 249 7.18 -5.77 -28.33
N LEU A 250 6.48 -5.92 -29.46
CA LEU A 250 5.09 -5.49 -29.60
C LEU A 250 4.16 -6.25 -28.64
N VAL A 251 4.34 -7.57 -28.52
CA VAL A 251 3.56 -8.40 -27.58
C VAL A 251 3.84 -7.98 -26.15
N ALA A 252 5.12 -7.77 -25.79
CA ALA A 252 5.49 -7.34 -24.45
C ALA A 252 4.95 -5.95 -24.10
N PHE A 253 4.98 -4.98 -25.03
CA PHE A 253 4.34 -3.68 -24.84
C PHE A 253 2.83 -3.80 -24.62
N ALA A 254 2.14 -4.64 -25.40
CA ALA A 254 0.73 -4.90 -25.21
C ALA A 254 0.46 -5.53 -23.82
N GLY A 255 1.31 -6.44 -23.38
CA GLY A 255 1.23 -7.08 -22.07
C GLY A 255 1.39 -6.08 -20.92
N LEU A 256 2.43 -5.24 -20.94
CA LEU A 256 2.64 -4.20 -19.92
C LEU A 256 1.52 -3.15 -19.93
N LYS A 257 1.03 -2.75 -21.11
CA LYS A 257 -0.12 -1.84 -21.22
C LYS A 257 -1.37 -2.44 -20.60
N SER A 258 -1.64 -3.73 -20.84
CA SER A 258 -2.74 -4.45 -20.22
C SER A 258 -2.60 -4.48 -18.70
N ALA A 259 -1.39 -4.79 -18.21
CA ALA A 259 -1.08 -4.82 -16.79
C ALA A 259 -1.29 -3.46 -16.10
N PHE A 260 -0.92 -2.36 -16.77
CA PHE A 260 -1.15 -1.00 -16.29
C PHE A 260 -2.65 -0.72 -16.09
N PHE A 261 -3.49 -1.01 -17.09
CA PHE A 261 -4.94 -0.78 -16.97
C PHE A 261 -5.61 -1.72 -15.97
N GLN A 262 -5.16 -2.96 -15.86
CA GLN A 262 -5.64 -3.88 -14.84
C GLN A 262 -5.30 -3.36 -13.43
N THR A 263 -4.06 -2.92 -13.23
CA THR A 263 -3.61 -2.32 -11.96
C THR A 263 -4.42 -1.08 -11.63
N LYS A 264 -4.65 -0.20 -12.60
CA LYS A 264 -5.53 0.97 -12.47
C LYS A 264 -6.92 0.57 -11.98
N ASN A 265 -7.53 -0.45 -12.58
CA ASN A 265 -8.87 -0.90 -12.20
C ASN A 265 -8.90 -1.46 -10.76
N ILE A 266 -7.84 -2.16 -10.33
CA ILE A 266 -7.71 -2.69 -8.96
C ILE A 266 -7.54 -1.55 -7.94
N ILE A 267 -6.74 -0.53 -8.28
CA ILE A 267 -6.37 0.58 -7.39
C ILE A 267 -7.43 1.69 -7.34
N GLN A 268 -8.17 1.93 -8.41
CA GLN A 268 -9.12 3.04 -8.51
C GLN A 268 -10.11 3.14 -7.32
N PRO A 269 -10.71 2.03 -6.82
CA PRO A 269 -11.50 2.04 -5.58
C PRO A 269 -10.77 2.64 -4.37
N LEU A 270 -9.50 2.24 -4.17
CA LEU A 270 -8.65 2.68 -3.07
C LEU A 270 -8.31 4.17 -3.18
N SER A 271 -7.86 4.63 -4.35
CA SER A 271 -7.60 6.05 -4.61
C SER A 271 -8.84 6.92 -4.43
N THR A 272 -10.00 6.42 -4.85
CA THR A 272 -11.29 7.13 -4.70
C THR A 272 -11.69 7.29 -3.24
N VAL A 273 -11.35 6.34 -2.37
CA VAL A 273 -11.65 6.42 -0.94
C VAL A 273 -10.57 7.17 -0.17
N LYS A 274 -9.29 7.04 -0.56
CA LYS A 274 -8.19 7.87 -0.06
C LYS A 274 -8.51 9.36 -0.19
N SER A 275 -9.08 9.79 -1.32
CA SER A 275 -9.45 11.20 -1.53
C SER A 275 -10.63 11.69 -0.69
N LEU A 276 -11.41 10.79 -0.07
CA LEU A 276 -12.48 11.18 0.85
C LEU A 276 -11.92 11.67 2.19
N ASP A 277 -10.79 11.11 2.63
CA ASP A 277 -10.11 11.54 3.84
C ASP A 277 -9.51 12.93 3.63
N GLN A 278 -8.83 13.09 2.50
CA GLN A 278 -8.25 14.35 2.05
C GLN A 278 -8.02 14.35 0.53
N ASN A 279 -8.61 15.32 -0.17
CA ASN A 279 -8.38 15.53 -1.60
C ASN A 279 -7.18 16.47 -1.87
N THR A 280 -6.88 16.71 -3.15
CA THR A 280 -5.75 17.56 -3.59
C THR A 280 -5.85 19.03 -3.15
N MET A 281 -7.04 19.49 -2.74
CA MET A 281 -7.27 20.83 -2.18
C MET A 281 -7.17 20.85 -0.65
N LYS A 282 -6.74 19.74 -0.02
CA LYS A 282 -6.65 19.58 1.44
C LYS A 282 -7.99 19.72 2.15
N VAL A 283 -9.00 19.07 1.60
CA VAL A 283 -10.38 19.07 2.08
C VAL A 283 -10.85 17.63 2.30
N SER A 284 -11.58 17.39 3.39
CA SER A 284 -12.16 16.10 3.74
C SER A 284 -13.65 16.00 3.36
N ASP A 285 -13.94 15.27 2.29
CA ASP A 285 -15.32 14.96 1.90
C ASP A 285 -16.03 14.12 2.98
N SER A 286 -15.27 13.31 3.72
CA SER A 286 -15.77 12.53 4.86
C SER A 286 -16.36 13.43 5.94
N THR A 287 -15.64 14.46 6.36
CA THR A 287 -16.13 15.45 7.34
C THR A 287 -17.34 16.21 6.82
N GLN A 288 -17.35 16.61 5.54
CA GLN A 288 -18.52 17.28 4.96
C GLN A 288 -19.77 16.40 4.96
N ARG A 289 -19.63 15.11 4.62
CA ARG A 289 -20.73 14.14 4.66
C ARG A 289 -21.25 13.95 6.08
N CYS A 290 -20.36 13.87 7.07
CA CYS A 290 -20.75 13.81 8.48
C CYS A 290 -21.47 15.10 8.92
N GLN A 291 -21.03 16.28 8.49
CA GLN A 291 -21.71 17.53 8.80
C GLN A 291 -23.13 17.57 8.22
N ILE A 292 -23.32 17.11 6.98
CA ILE A 292 -24.67 16.99 6.38
C ILE A 292 -25.53 15.96 7.11
N LEU A 293 -24.95 14.84 7.54
CA LEU A 293 -25.63 13.85 8.38
C LEU A 293 -26.15 14.49 9.68
N PHE A 294 -25.30 15.25 10.37
CA PHE A 294 -25.67 15.92 11.63
C PHE A 294 -26.64 17.10 11.46
N ALA A 295 -26.69 17.74 10.28
CA ALA A 295 -27.73 18.73 9.98
C ALA A 295 -29.14 18.11 10.06
N GLY A 296 -29.26 16.81 9.77
CA GLY A 296 -30.54 16.11 9.75
C GLY A 296 -31.41 16.51 8.54
N PRO A 297 -32.52 15.79 8.29
CA PRO A 297 -33.24 15.85 7.02
C PRO A 297 -33.74 17.25 6.63
N ALA A 298 -34.23 18.02 7.60
CA ALA A 298 -34.79 19.36 7.36
C ALA A 298 -33.73 20.40 6.97
N LEU A 299 -32.53 20.33 7.57
CA LEU A 299 -31.45 21.29 7.34
C LEU A 299 -30.44 20.80 6.29
N ALA A 300 -30.36 19.50 5.99
CA ALA A 300 -29.40 18.94 5.05
C ALA A 300 -29.47 19.62 3.66
N ASN A 301 -30.67 19.79 3.11
CA ASN A 301 -30.88 20.47 1.82
C ASN A 301 -30.75 22.00 1.89
N ARG A 302 -30.52 22.55 3.09
CA ARG A 302 -30.37 23.98 3.37
C ARG A 302 -28.98 24.30 3.92
N THR A 303 -28.07 23.32 3.93
CA THR A 303 -26.71 23.47 4.47
C THR A 303 -25.71 23.24 3.35
N GLN A 304 -24.87 24.23 3.10
CA GLN A 304 -23.64 24.08 2.34
C GLN A 304 -22.47 23.88 3.31
N VAL A 305 -21.56 22.97 3.00
CA VAL A 305 -20.41 22.68 3.86
C VAL A 305 -19.13 23.00 3.14
N THR A 306 -18.23 23.68 3.83
CA THR A 306 -16.83 23.79 3.44
C THR A 306 -15.98 23.13 4.53
N ASP A 307 -14.86 22.54 4.14
CA ASP A 307 -13.90 21.95 5.08
C ASP A 307 -12.49 22.48 4.77
N SER A 308 -11.61 22.43 5.76
CA SER A 308 -10.21 22.76 5.63
C SER A 308 -9.37 21.87 6.53
N GLU A 309 -8.30 21.29 5.98
CA GLU A 309 -7.31 20.61 6.79
C GLU A 309 -6.62 21.58 7.76
N ILE A 310 -6.48 21.17 9.01
CA ILE A 310 -5.71 21.87 10.04
C ILE A 310 -4.64 20.97 10.64
N SER A 311 -3.60 21.57 11.21
CA SER A 311 -2.55 20.83 11.92
C SER A 311 -3.02 20.36 13.29
N GLU A 312 -2.33 19.36 13.85
CA GLU A 312 -2.59 18.83 15.20
C GLU A 312 -2.62 19.93 16.27
N VAL A 313 -1.73 20.93 16.14
CA VAL A 313 -1.61 22.06 17.08
C VAL A 313 -2.83 22.98 17.02
N GLU A 314 -3.47 23.10 15.85
CA GLU A 314 -4.63 23.98 15.64
C GLU A 314 -5.95 23.35 16.10
N VAL A 315 -6.02 22.03 16.23
CA VAL A 315 -7.22 21.26 16.63
C VAL A 315 -7.89 21.81 17.90
N PRO A 316 -7.20 21.98 19.04
CA PRO A 316 -7.87 22.43 20.28
C PRO A 316 -8.33 23.90 20.23
N PHE A 317 -7.83 24.70 19.27
CA PHE A 317 -8.09 26.14 19.18
C PHE A 317 -9.02 26.52 18.02
N SER A 318 -9.35 25.58 17.15
CA SER A 318 -10.27 25.77 16.04
C SER A 318 -11.70 25.48 16.48
N ASP A 319 -12.63 26.33 16.05
CA ASP A 319 -14.07 26.11 16.21
C ASP A 319 -14.76 26.26 14.85
N PRO A 320 -15.64 25.32 14.47
CA PRO A 320 -16.42 25.42 13.25
C PRO A 320 -17.37 26.61 13.32
N LYS A 321 -17.71 27.16 12.17
CA LYS A 321 -18.49 28.41 12.05
C LYS A 321 -19.73 28.18 11.21
N VAL A 322 -20.79 28.94 11.52
CA VAL A 322 -21.99 29.00 10.70
C VAL A 322 -22.25 30.45 10.33
N TYR A 323 -22.61 30.68 9.08
CA TYR A 323 -23.19 31.93 8.60
C TYR A 323 -24.34 31.64 7.65
N VAL A 324 -25.24 32.60 7.46
CA VAL A 324 -26.41 32.44 6.60
C VAL A 324 -26.33 33.41 5.44
N HIS A 325 -26.50 32.90 4.23
CA HIS A 325 -26.57 33.69 3.00
C HIS A 325 -27.61 33.05 2.08
N ASP A 326 -28.44 33.86 1.42
CA ASP A 326 -29.47 33.40 0.48
C ASP A 326 -30.36 32.25 1.00
N MET A 327 -30.76 32.33 2.28
CA MET A 327 -31.56 31.31 2.97
C MET A 327 -30.89 29.92 3.08
N LEU A 328 -29.56 29.87 2.95
CA LEU A 328 -28.74 28.68 3.17
C LEU A 328 -27.80 28.91 4.36
N ALA A 329 -27.67 27.90 5.22
CA ALA A 329 -26.60 27.84 6.20
C ALA A 329 -25.30 27.40 5.52
N HIS A 330 -24.22 28.10 5.78
CA HIS A 330 -22.88 27.70 5.39
C HIS A 330 -22.13 27.26 6.64
N ALA A 331 -21.85 25.96 6.74
CA ALA A 331 -21.07 25.36 7.81
C ALA A 331 -19.61 25.26 7.36
N GLN A 332 -18.73 26.05 8.00
CA GLN A 332 -17.29 25.89 7.87
C GLN A 332 -16.79 24.89 8.91
N THR A 333 -16.29 23.77 8.45
CA THR A 333 -15.76 22.65 9.23
C THR A 333 -14.26 22.55 9.09
N TYR A 334 -13.62 21.78 9.99
CA TYR A 334 -12.19 21.52 9.92
C TYR A 334 -11.90 20.05 10.16
N THR A 335 -10.81 19.57 9.55
CA THR A 335 -10.35 18.20 9.69
C THR A 335 -8.86 18.15 9.99
N HIS A 336 -8.45 17.35 10.97
CA HIS A 336 -7.06 16.91 11.07
C HIS A 336 -6.95 15.43 10.71
N VAL A 337 -6.07 15.10 9.76
CA VAL A 337 -5.84 13.72 9.30
C VAL A 337 -4.65 13.15 10.07
N VAL A 338 -4.89 12.14 10.91
CA VAL A 338 -3.83 11.56 11.75
C VAL A 338 -3.21 10.37 11.04
N MET A 339 -1.96 10.54 10.61
CA MET A 339 -1.19 9.47 9.98
C MET A 339 -0.48 8.58 11.01
N PRO A 340 -0.28 7.28 10.71
CA PRO A 340 0.62 6.44 11.48
C PRO A 340 2.05 6.97 11.45
N PHE A 341 2.75 6.88 12.59
CA PHE A 341 4.18 7.16 12.66
C PHE A 341 4.98 5.97 12.13
N ASP A 342 5.62 6.13 10.97
CA ASP A 342 6.42 5.12 10.30
C ASP A 342 7.74 5.72 9.76
N PRO A 343 8.73 6.00 10.64
CA PRO A 343 9.96 6.70 10.25
C PRO A 343 10.93 5.85 9.43
N VAL A 344 10.69 4.53 9.35
CA VAL A 344 11.53 3.56 8.64
C VAL A 344 10.86 3.01 7.38
N ASP A 345 9.67 3.54 7.02
CA ASP A 345 8.88 3.20 5.84
C ASP A 345 8.63 1.69 5.68
N VAL A 346 8.04 1.07 6.71
CA VAL A 346 7.74 -0.37 6.75
C VAL A 346 6.28 -0.62 6.36
N SER A 347 6.06 -1.24 5.20
CA SER A 347 4.73 -1.51 4.63
C SER A 347 3.89 -2.54 5.41
N LEU A 348 4.49 -3.27 6.37
CA LEU A 348 3.78 -4.25 7.20
C LEU A 348 2.65 -3.59 8.02
N TYR A 349 2.90 -2.35 8.47
CA TYR A 349 1.95 -1.58 9.25
C TYR A 349 0.97 -0.85 8.34
N PRO A 350 -0.28 -0.60 8.79
CA PRO A 350 -1.22 0.25 8.07
C PRO A 350 -0.56 1.54 7.61
N GLN A 351 -0.70 1.86 6.33
CA GLN A 351 -0.18 3.10 5.72
C GLN A 351 -1.27 4.17 5.59
N THR A 352 -2.50 3.82 5.92
CA THR A 352 -3.69 4.67 5.86
C THR A 352 -3.84 5.53 7.12
N PRO A 353 -4.57 6.67 7.07
CA PRO A 353 -4.82 7.48 8.25
C PRO A 353 -5.49 6.67 9.37
N LYS A 354 -5.01 6.82 10.60
CA LYS A 354 -5.60 6.12 11.76
C LYS A 354 -6.96 6.70 12.13
N GLU A 355 -7.10 8.01 12.05
CA GLU A 355 -8.32 8.74 12.36
C GLU A 355 -8.44 10.04 11.57
N LEU A 356 -9.66 10.51 11.41
CA LEU A 356 -9.99 11.89 11.06
C LEU A 356 -10.56 12.57 12.31
N GLN A 357 -9.96 13.68 12.70
CA GLN A 357 -10.48 14.54 13.77
C GLN A 357 -11.40 15.58 13.12
N ALA A 358 -12.70 15.33 13.16
CA ALA A 358 -13.69 16.16 12.48
C ALA A 358 -14.32 17.17 13.45
N LEU A 359 -14.15 18.46 13.16
CA LEU A 359 -14.70 19.58 13.91
C LEU A 359 -15.91 20.13 13.15
N MET A 360 -17.10 19.77 13.63
CA MET A 360 -18.38 20.08 12.97
C MET A 360 -19.33 20.83 13.91
N VAL A 361 -20.42 21.32 13.33
CA VAL A 361 -21.52 21.97 14.02
C VAL A 361 -22.64 20.96 14.25
N SER A 362 -23.17 20.93 15.47
CA SER A 362 -24.36 20.16 15.83
C SER A 362 -25.62 20.69 15.13
N GLN A 363 -26.67 19.86 15.08
CA GLN A 363 -27.98 20.28 14.57
C GLN A 363 -28.52 21.52 15.31
N ASP A 364 -28.38 21.55 16.64
CA ASP A 364 -28.78 22.69 17.48
C ASP A 364 -28.03 23.97 17.09
N GLY A 365 -26.72 23.85 16.82
CA GLY A 365 -25.87 24.96 16.38
C GLY A 365 -26.27 25.53 15.02
N LEU A 366 -26.66 24.66 14.08
CA LEU A 366 -27.19 25.07 12.77
C LEU A 366 -28.56 25.73 12.91
N HIS A 367 -29.48 25.11 13.66
CA HIS A 367 -30.84 25.62 13.82
C HIS A 367 -30.90 27.00 14.47
N ARG A 368 -29.98 27.32 15.40
CA ARG A 368 -29.88 28.69 15.96
C ARG A 368 -29.67 29.78 14.91
N HIS A 369 -29.10 29.44 13.76
CA HIS A 369 -28.91 30.38 12.65
C HIS A 369 -30.07 30.32 11.63
N MET A 370 -30.89 29.27 11.67
CA MET A 370 -32.04 29.06 10.79
C MET A 370 -33.31 28.70 11.60
N PRO A 371 -33.80 29.61 12.46
CA PRO A 371 -34.90 29.32 13.38
C PRO A 371 -36.24 29.02 12.69
N ASP A 372 -36.41 29.47 11.43
CA ASP A 372 -37.64 29.28 10.67
C ASP A 372 -37.79 27.87 10.07
N ILE A 373 -36.73 27.05 10.11
CA ILE A 373 -36.77 25.67 9.62
C ILE A 373 -37.26 24.76 10.75
N PRO A 374 -38.21 23.84 10.49
CA PRO A 374 -38.67 22.89 11.48
C PRO A 374 -37.52 22.13 12.15
N PHE A 375 -37.49 22.19 13.47
CA PHE A 375 -36.48 21.52 14.28
C PHE A 375 -37.03 20.22 14.84
N GLU A 376 -36.53 19.11 14.30
CA GLU A 376 -36.68 17.79 14.88
C GLU A 376 -35.30 17.30 15.30
N LYS A 377 -35.08 17.21 16.62
CA LYS A 377 -33.81 16.79 17.18
C LYS A 377 -33.50 15.36 16.73
N ASN A 378 -32.41 15.19 15.99
CA ASN A 378 -31.89 13.88 15.69
C ASN A 378 -31.03 13.38 16.87
N ASN A 379 -31.05 12.06 17.10
CA ASN A 379 -30.23 11.40 18.11
C ASN A 379 -28.98 10.76 17.47
N LEU A 380 -28.48 11.36 16.38
CA LEU A 380 -27.32 10.82 15.66
C LEU A 380 -26.05 11.04 16.47
N THR A 381 -25.18 10.06 16.42
CA THR A 381 -23.94 9.97 17.21
C THR A 381 -22.72 9.90 16.28
N CYS A 382 -21.51 10.07 16.83
CA CYS A 382 -20.29 9.84 16.06
C CYS A 382 -20.14 8.36 15.68
N LYS A 383 -20.72 7.43 16.44
CA LYS A 383 -20.91 6.03 16.05
C LYS A 383 -21.70 5.91 14.75
N ASP A 384 -22.81 6.61 14.59
CA ASP A 384 -23.61 6.59 13.35
C ASP A 384 -22.83 7.17 12.16
N ALA A 385 -22.09 8.25 12.39
CA ALA A 385 -21.20 8.82 11.38
C ALA A 385 -20.11 7.82 10.93
N ASN A 386 -19.49 7.12 11.87
CA ASN A 386 -18.52 6.06 11.60
C ASN A 386 -19.13 4.89 10.81
N MET A 387 -20.35 4.46 11.17
CA MET A 387 -21.07 3.41 10.45
C MET A 387 -21.40 3.81 9.01
N MET A 388 -21.78 5.08 8.78
CA MET A 388 -22.02 5.64 7.45
C MET A 388 -20.74 5.65 6.60
N LEU A 389 -19.61 6.12 7.17
CA LEU A 389 -18.31 6.15 6.49
C LEU A 389 -17.78 4.75 6.18
N TYR A 390 -17.93 3.80 7.10
CA TYR A 390 -17.61 2.40 6.85
C TYR A 390 -18.47 1.80 5.74
N SER A 391 -19.78 2.06 5.75
CA SER A 391 -20.68 1.61 4.68
C SER A 391 -20.30 2.19 3.32
N LEU A 392 -19.84 3.45 3.30
CA LEU A 392 -19.31 4.09 2.10
C LEU A 392 -18.05 3.39 1.60
N ALA A 393 -17.10 3.07 2.48
CA ALA A 393 -15.88 2.32 2.13
C ALA A 393 -16.21 0.91 1.59
N LEU A 394 -17.12 0.19 2.24
CA LEU A 394 -17.56 -1.13 1.81
C LEU A 394 -18.22 -1.07 0.42
N ASN A 395 -19.13 -0.12 0.21
CA ASN A 395 -19.81 0.07 -1.08
C ASN A 395 -18.87 0.53 -2.19
N LYS A 396 -17.79 1.23 -1.87
CA LYS A 396 -16.78 1.67 -2.84
C LYS A 396 -15.68 0.65 -3.11
N SER A 397 -15.53 -0.37 -2.27
CA SER A 397 -14.53 -1.44 -2.46
C SER A 397 -14.72 -2.17 -3.79
N SER A 398 -13.70 -2.88 -4.27
CA SER A 398 -13.86 -3.74 -5.45
C SER A 398 -14.83 -4.89 -5.14
N THR A 399 -15.40 -5.48 -6.19
CA THR A 399 -16.30 -6.63 -6.03
C THR A 399 -15.58 -7.80 -5.39
N GLU A 400 -14.35 -8.04 -5.79
CA GLU A 400 -13.48 -9.11 -5.31
C GLU A 400 -13.15 -8.92 -3.82
N ALA A 401 -12.77 -7.70 -3.41
CA ALA A 401 -12.48 -7.41 -2.00
C ALA A 401 -13.72 -7.54 -1.12
N ARG A 402 -14.88 -7.04 -1.58
CA ARG A 402 -16.16 -7.24 -0.85
C ARG A 402 -16.53 -8.71 -0.71
N GLN A 403 -16.32 -9.50 -1.76
CA GLN A 403 -16.62 -10.92 -1.75
C GLN A 403 -15.73 -11.64 -0.74
N ARG A 404 -14.40 -11.43 -0.79
CA ARG A 404 -13.45 -11.99 0.19
C ARG A 404 -13.83 -11.60 1.62
N PHE A 405 -14.14 -10.32 1.84
CA PHE A 405 -14.56 -9.82 3.15
C PHE A 405 -15.85 -10.50 3.65
N THR A 406 -16.83 -10.68 2.78
CA THR A 406 -18.12 -11.30 3.14
C THR A 406 -17.98 -12.79 3.43
N GLU A 407 -17.15 -13.49 2.66
CA GLU A 407 -16.99 -14.94 2.76
C GLU A 407 -16.11 -15.36 3.95
N ARG A 408 -15.04 -14.61 4.23
CA ARG A 408 -14.00 -15.01 5.20
C ARG A 408 -13.44 -13.88 6.05
N GLY A 409 -13.93 -12.65 5.90
CA GLY A 409 -13.44 -11.49 6.64
C GLY A 409 -14.00 -11.39 8.05
N SER A 410 -13.16 -10.90 8.97
CA SER A 410 -13.58 -10.53 10.31
C SER A 410 -14.41 -9.24 10.31
N THR A 411 -15.56 -9.26 10.99
CA THR A 411 -16.47 -8.10 11.04
C THR A 411 -15.91 -6.93 11.85
N ILE A 412 -16.54 -5.76 11.67
CA ILE A 412 -16.32 -4.55 12.47
C ILE A 412 -17.51 -4.31 13.39
N LYS A 413 -17.24 -3.83 14.61
CA LYS A 413 -18.24 -3.45 15.60
C LYS A 413 -17.99 -2.01 16.03
N PHE A 414 -19.02 -1.18 15.95
CA PHE A 414 -18.99 0.18 16.46
C PHE A 414 -19.63 0.21 17.85
N ASN A 415 -18.89 0.69 18.85
CA ASN A 415 -19.36 0.84 20.22
C ASN A 415 -19.95 2.25 20.42
N ASP A 416 -20.60 2.47 21.57
CA ASP A 416 -21.17 3.78 21.91
C ASP A 416 -20.07 4.80 22.20
N ASP A 417 -20.32 6.06 21.83
CA ASP A 417 -19.33 7.12 21.94
C ASP A 417 -18.94 7.43 23.39
N ILE A 418 -17.68 7.85 23.58
CA ILE A 418 -17.18 8.34 24.85
C ILE A 418 -17.16 9.87 24.81
N VAL A 419 -17.98 10.49 25.65
CA VAL A 419 -18.06 11.95 25.76
C VAL A 419 -16.80 12.48 26.45
N SER A 420 -16.12 13.41 25.79
CA SER A 420 -14.94 14.09 26.31
C SER A 420 -15.35 15.28 27.18
N VAL A 421 -14.60 15.51 28.27
CA VAL A 421 -14.90 16.58 29.23
C VAL A 421 -14.55 17.98 28.74
N SER A 422 -13.67 18.10 27.75
CA SER A 422 -13.22 19.37 27.16
C SER A 422 -12.66 19.19 25.75
N LYS A 423 -12.55 20.29 24.98
CA LYS A 423 -11.89 20.32 23.66
C LYS A 423 -10.44 19.85 23.72
N VAL A 424 -9.69 20.27 24.73
CA VAL A 424 -8.28 19.90 24.90
C VAL A 424 -8.15 18.40 25.15
N THR A 425 -8.95 17.83 26.06
CA THR A 425 -8.92 16.39 26.33
C THR A 425 -9.35 15.55 25.12
N TRP A 426 -10.28 16.06 24.30
CA TRP A 426 -10.68 15.40 23.07
C TRP A 426 -9.58 15.43 22.02
N ALA A 427 -8.94 16.59 21.82
CA ALA A 427 -7.84 16.76 20.87
C ALA A 427 -6.66 15.82 21.15
N LEU A 428 -6.31 15.65 22.44
CA LEU A 428 -5.22 14.77 22.90
C LEU A 428 -5.59 13.29 23.01
N SER A 429 -6.85 12.92 22.72
CA SER A 429 -7.30 11.53 22.74
C SER A 429 -7.33 10.96 21.33
N ASP A 430 -7.25 9.64 21.21
CA ASP A 430 -7.37 8.94 19.93
C ASP A 430 -8.72 8.23 19.79
N LEU A 431 -9.09 7.91 18.55
CA LEU A 431 -10.07 6.89 18.22
C LEU A 431 -9.62 5.55 18.79
N ASP A 432 -10.46 4.93 19.63
CA ASP A 432 -10.13 3.61 20.15
C ASP A 432 -10.41 2.57 19.06
N VAL A 433 -9.35 2.02 18.47
CA VAL A 433 -9.40 0.92 17.49
C VAL A 433 -8.75 -0.32 18.10
N VAL A 434 -9.57 -1.28 18.52
CA VAL A 434 -9.13 -2.47 19.26
C VAL A 434 -9.42 -3.73 18.45
N TYR A 435 -8.43 -4.61 18.33
CA TYR A 435 -8.59 -5.92 17.72
C TYR A 435 -9.10 -6.90 18.79
N GLY A 436 -10.36 -7.31 18.67
CA GLY A 436 -11.01 -8.22 19.60
C GLY A 436 -10.45 -9.64 19.55
N LYS A 437 -10.71 -10.44 20.59
CA LYS A 437 -10.19 -11.81 20.76
C LYS A 437 -10.57 -12.79 19.63
N ASN A 438 -11.60 -12.48 18.85
CA ASN A 438 -12.09 -13.31 17.74
C ASN A 438 -11.73 -12.73 16.36
N GLY A 439 -10.78 -11.78 16.30
CA GLY A 439 -10.36 -11.13 15.05
C GLY A 439 -11.22 -9.95 14.61
N HIS A 440 -12.34 -9.66 15.29
CA HIS A 440 -13.18 -8.50 14.97
C HIS A 440 -12.51 -7.16 15.33
N LEU A 441 -12.79 -6.12 14.55
CA LEU A 441 -12.35 -4.76 14.85
C LEU A 441 -13.41 -4.03 15.67
N GLU A 442 -13.05 -3.52 16.84
CA GLU A 442 -13.91 -2.66 17.65
C GLU A 442 -13.49 -1.20 17.52
N VAL A 443 -14.44 -0.32 17.22
CA VAL A 443 -14.21 1.11 17.04
C VAL A 443 -15.09 1.90 18.00
N THR A 444 -14.47 2.78 18.80
CA THR A 444 -15.16 3.65 19.76
C THR A 444 -14.73 5.10 19.55
N SER A 445 -15.66 5.97 19.18
CA SER A 445 -15.37 7.39 18.97
C SER A 445 -15.28 8.15 20.29
N LYS A 446 -14.37 9.13 20.36
CA LYS A 446 -14.45 10.20 21.35
C LYS A 446 -15.23 11.36 20.75
N THR A 447 -16.15 11.94 21.51
CA THR A 447 -17.03 13.01 21.02
C THR A 447 -17.09 14.21 21.95
N ILE A 448 -17.38 15.38 21.37
CA ILE A 448 -17.90 16.55 22.07
C ILE A 448 -19.22 16.94 21.41
N VAL A 449 -20.29 16.92 22.18
CA VAL A 449 -21.59 17.46 21.77
C VAL A 449 -21.99 18.51 22.80
N SER A 450 -22.21 19.75 22.34
CA SER A 450 -22.59 20.84 23.24
C SER A 450 -23.78 21.61 22.66
N GLY A 451 -24.95 21.39 23.26
CA GLY A 451 -26.19 22.08 22.90
C GLY A 451 -26.17 23.59 23.18
N ASN A 452 -25.22 24.11 23.96
CA ASN A 452 -25.06 25.55 24.23
C ASN A 452 -24.10 26.22 23.25
N THR A 453 -22.98 25.58 22.94
CA THR A 453 -21.98 26.14 22.00
C THR A 453 -22.27 25.76 20.56
N GLY A 454 -23.06 24.71 20.32
CA GLY A 454 -23.43 24.23 19.00
C GLY A 454 -22.38 23.30 18.37
N LEU A 455 -21.44 22.76 19.15
CA LEU A 455 -20.33 21.93 18.65
C LEU A 455 -20.72 20.46 18.52
N GLN A 456 -20.19 19.80 17.49
CA GLN A 456 -20.25 18.36 17.24
C GLN A 456 -18.88 17.87 16.76
N PHE A 457 -18.03 17.39 17.66
CA PHE A 457 -16.70 16.88 17.29
C PHE A 457 -16.71 15.35 17.34
N CYS A 458 -16.09 14.73 16.34
CA CYS A 458 -16.03 13.27 16.22
C CYS A 458 -14.61 12.81 15.88
N LYS A 459 -14.14 11.78 16.58
CA LYS A 459 -13.04 10.95 16.10
C LYS A 459 -13.62 9.93 15.12
N LEU A 460 -13.26 10.02 13.85
CA LEU A 460 -13.80 9.18 12.79
C LEU A 460 -12.75 8.17 12.34
N LEU A 461 -13.16 6.92 12.16
CA LEU A 461 -12.41 5.93 11.39
C LEU A 461 -12.35 6.43 9.96
N SER A 462 -11.13 6.64 9.46
CA SER A 462 -10.88 6.95 8.06
C SER A 462 -11.55 5.89 7.16
N PRO A 463 -12.39 6.29 6.18
CA PRO A 463 -12.83 5.40 5.12
C PRO A 463 -11.69 4.63 4.44
N TYR A 464 -10.51 5.25 4.27
CA TYR A 464 -9.37 4.57 3.65
C TYR A 464 -8.81 3.46 4.55
N ARG A 465 -8.75 3.69 5.86
CA ARG A 465 -8.40 2.67 6.85
C ARG A 465 -9.43 1.56 6.93
N ALA A 466 -10.72 1.90 6.85
CA ALA A 466 -11.79 0.91 6.74
C ALA A 466 -11.65 0.05 5.47
N MET A 467 -11.23 0.66 4.35
CA MET A 467 -10.98 -0.07 3.11
C MET A 467 -9.77 -1.02 3.23
N GLU A 468 -8.68 -0.59 3.86
CA GLU A 468 -7.55 -1.47 4.15
C GLU A 468 -7.91 -2.64 5.07
N TRP A 469 -8.83 -2.42 6.02
CA TRP A 469 -9.41 -3.50 6.82
C TRP A 469 -10.16 -4.52 5.95
N ILE A 470 -11.02 -4.06 5.04
CA ILE A 470 -11.80 -4.89 4.12
C ILE A 470 -10.89 -5.70 3.18
N TYR A 471 -9.83 -5.07 2.65
CA TYR A 471 -8.94 -5.72 1.67
C TYR A 471 -7.93 -6.68 2.30
N ILE A 472 -7.42 -6.37 3.50
CA ILE A 472 -6.23 -7.05 4.05
C ILE A 472 -6.47 -7.53 5.47
N ASP A 473 -6.64 -6.61 6.43
CA ASP A 473 -6.51 -6.96 7.86
C ASP A 473 -7.59 -7.93 8.35
N SER A 474 -8.82 -7.82 7.82
CA SER A 474 -9.93 -8.71 8.16
C SER A 474 -9.76 -10.14 7.65
N LEU A 475 -8.92 -10.35 6.62
CA LEU A 475 -8.72 -11.63 5.94
C LEU A 475 -7.56 -12.44 6.54
N LYS A 476 -6.83 -11.86 7.50
CA LYS A 476 -5.72 -12.53 8.17
C LYS A 476 -6.23 -13.72 8.97
N ARG A 477 -5.37 -14.74 9.13
CA ARG A 477 -5.70 -15.90 9.95
C ARG A 477 -5.90 -15.45 11.39
N ASN A 478 -7.01 -15.86 12.01
CA ASN A 478 -7.22 -15.66 13.44
C ASN A 478 -6.08 -16.37 14.20
N SER A 479 -5.29 -15.58 14.92
CA SER A 479 -4.16 -16.05 15.73
C SER A 479 -4.59 -16.52 17.10
#